data_AF-A0A2E6ZGK8-F1
#
_entry.id   AF-A0A2E6ZGK8-F1
#
_cell.length_a   1.000
_cell.length_b   1.000
_cell.length_c   1.000
_cell.angle_alpha   90.00
_cell.angle_beta   90.00
_cell.angle_gamma   90.00
#
_symmetry.space_group_name_H-M   'P 1'
#
loop_
_entity.id
_entity.type
_entity.pdbx_description
1 polymer ?
#
loop_
_entity_poly.entity_id
_entity_poly.type
_entity_poly.pdbx_seq_one_letter_code
_entity_poly.pdbx_strand_id
1 'polypeptide(L)'
;MALTSVEILEMPLDESSGAMPWYSHIVDWVELEISGLSDTQLDFHDPSPDKEWMWWSCRRQVSHIAWDALIFPKRRAGHLLWPDGNVPEPINWTEHQMGPNNKWDRFLDSDLFWEIPDLLDKLKLGVSWLTRLVEEQTTESLRSEMRTVRGTEFWKYVITTLPRGASADPEDDSSITYNLEGSLWMVFYEMLSHVRSIQRLKIHQGLTPSVNLPRVGYLRLPHYWGETNENGPGMKRL
;
A
#
# COMPACT_ATOMS: atom_id res chain seq x y z
N MET A 1 -16.14 -4.11 17.14
CA MET A 1 -15.23 -3.26 16.34
C MET A 1 -13.92 -4.01 16.18
N ALA A 2 -13.20 -3.79 15.10
CA ALA A 2 -11.92 -4.44 14.90
C ALA A 2 -10.91 -3.97 15.97
N LEU A 3 -9.93 -4.81 16.29
CA LEU A 3 -8.90 -4.50 17.27
C LEU A 3 -7.72 -3.84 16.56
N THR A 4 -7.38 -2.61 16.92
CA THR A 4 -6.20 -1.90 16.43
C THR A 4 -5.24 -1.63 17.60
N SER A 5 -3.94 -1.75 17.35
CA SER A 5 -2.89 -1.52 18.35
C SER A 5 -1.56 -1.30 17.65
N VAL A 6 -0.70 -0.47 18.23
CA VAL A 6 0.68 -0.24 17.75
C VAL A 6 1.50 -1.54 17.66
N GLU A 7 1.16 -2.56 18.44
CA GLU A 7 1.84 -3.86 18.42
C GLU A 7 1.39 -4.78 17.26
N ILE A 8 0.28 -4.44 16.59
CA ILE A 8 -0.27 -5.23 15.49
C ILE A 8 0.44 -4.83 14.20
N LEU A 9 1.41 -5.65 13.79
CA LEU A 9 2.22 -5.45 12.58
C LEU A 9 1.86 -6.45 11.47
N GLU A 10 1.08 -7.47 11.77
CA GLU A 10 0.75 -8.55 10.85
C GLU A 10 -0.63 -9.16 11.13
N MET A 11 -1.28 -9.65 10.06
CA MET A 11 -2.49 -10.45 10.14
C MET A 11 -2.24 -11.68 11.01
N PRO A 12 -2.96 -11.85 12.13
CA PRO A 12 -2.77 -13.01 12.99
C PRO A 12 -3.18 -14.30 12.29
N LEU A 13 -2.57 -15.42 12.64
CA LEU A 13 -2.98 -16.73 12.16
C LEU A 13 -4.34 -17.18 12.72
N ASP A 14 -4.68 -16.72 13.92
CA ASP A 14 -5.98 -17.00 14.55
C ASP A 14 -7.12 -16.30 13.79
N GLU A 15 -7.97 -17.09 13.15
CA GLU A 15 -9.14 -16.61 12.40
C GLU A 15 -10.19 -15.93 13.28
N SER A 16 -10.23 -16.25 14.58
CA SER A 16 -11.14 -15.58 15.52
C SER A 16 -10.68 -14.17 15.87
N SER A 17 -9.41 -13.85 15.60
CA SER A 17 -8.86 -12.52 15.85
C SER A 17 -9.51 -11.48 14.94
N GLY A 18 -9.97 -10.39 15.54
CA GLY A 18 -10.42 -9.18 14.84
C GLY A 18 -9.33 -8.14 14.64
N ALA A 19 -8.05 -8.52 14.79
CA ALA A 19 -6.92 -7.60 14.66
C ALA A 19 -6.79 -7.03 13.23
N MET A 20 -6.67 -5.71 13.14
CA MET A 20 -6.49 -4.98 11.89
C MET A 20 -5.22 -4.13 11.94
N PRO A 21 -4.67 -3.75 10.78
CA PRO A 21 -3.46 -2.93 10.73
C PRO A 21 -3.65 -1.61 11.48
N TRP A 22 -2.64 -1.22 12.25
CA TRP A 22 -2.56 0.14 12.78
C TRP A 22 -1.84 1.03 11.75
N TYR A 23 -2.62 1.65 10.86
CA TYR A 23 -2.09 2.36 9.68
C TYR A 23 -1.23 3.58 10.00
N SER A 24 -1.36 4.16 11.20
CA SER A 24 -0.53 5.31 11.61
C SER A 24 0.97 5.01 11.56
N HIS A 25 1.38 3.74 11.68
CA HIS A 25 2.77 3.32 11.45
C HIS A 25 3.32 3.78 10.10
N ILE A 26 2.49 3.77 9.06
CA ILE A 26 2.91 4.17 7.72
C ILE A 26 3.30 5.65 7.69
N VAL A 27 2.53 6.52 8.36
CA VAL A 27 2.88 7.95 8.46
C VAL A 27 4.19 8.11 9.22
N ASP A 28 4.29 7.50 10.41
CA ASP A 28 5.46 7.64 11.28
C ASP A 28 6.75 7.15 10.59
N TRP A 29 6.69 5.98 9.95
CA TRP A 29 7.85 5.42 9.26
C TRP A 29 8.24 6.22 8.03
N VAL A 30 7.27 6.71 7.24
CA VAL A 30 7.58 7.56 6.09
C VAL A 30 8.23 8.86 6.54
N GLU A 31 7.66 9.56 7.53
CA GLU A 31 8.20 10.81 8.05
C GLU A 31 9.63 10.63 8.59
N LEU A 32 9.87 9.58 9.38
CA LEU A 32 11.19 9.29 9.92
C LEU A 32 12.21 8.96 8.82
N GLU A 33 11.83 8.21 7.79
CA GLU A 33 12.75 7.81 6.73
C GLU A 33 13.15 8.98 5.83
N ILE A 34 12.25 9.93 5.55
CA ILE A 34 12.53 11.07 4.68
C ILE A 34 13.01 12.33 5.43
N SER A 35 12.93 12.34 6.77
CA SER A 35 13.36 13.47 7.58
C SER A 35 14.83 13.82 7.33
N GLY A 36 15.07 15.10 7.04
CA GLY A 36 16.42 15.64 6.81
C GLY A 36 17.04 15.30 5.45
N LEU A 37 16.32 14.60 4.55
CA LEU A 37 16.79 14.40 3.18
C LEU A 37 16.72 15.72 2.38
N SER A 38 17.78 16.01 1.64
CA SER A 38 17.78 17.09 0.64
C SER A 38 16.98 16.71 -0.60
N ASP A 39 16.58 17.67 -1.43
CA ASP A 39 15.88 17.40 -2.69
C ASP A 39 16.65 16.44 -3.59
N THR A 40 17.98 16.61 -3.70
CA THR A 40 18.83 15.67 -4.46
C THR A 40 18.69 14.23 -3.95
N GLN A 41 18.58 14.03 -2.64
CA GLN A 41 18.43 12.70 -2.04
C GLN A 41 17.01 12.16 -2.17
N LEU A 42 16.00 13.04 -2.08
CA LEU A 42 14.59 12.71 -2.28
C LEU A 42 14.30 12.29 -3.72
N ASP A 43 15.00 12.90 -4.68
CA ASP A 43 14.81 12.74 -6.12
C ASP A 43 15.84 11.81 -6.77
N PHE A 44 16.74 11.23 -5.96
CA PHE A 44 17.62 10.15 -6.39
C PHE A 44 16.77 8.95 -6.85
N HIS A 45 16.98 8.53 -8.09
CA HIS A 45 16.40 7.33 -8.67
C HIS A 45 17.53 6.37 -9.04
N ASP A 46 17.30 5.07 -8.86
CA ASP A 46 18.26 4.05 -9.29
C ASP A 46 18.32 4.08 -10.85
N PRO A 47 19.51 4.07 -11.49
CA PRO A 47 19.66 4.37 -12.92
C PRO A 47 19.35 3.23 -13.90
N SER A 48 19.19 2.01 -13.41
CA SER A 48 18.77 0.90 -14.28
C SER A 48 17.21 0.99 -14.46
N PRO A 49 16.54 0.41 -15.45
CA PRO A 49 15.06 0.53 -15.56
C PRO A 49 14.31 -0.81 -15.43
N ASP A 50 15.03 -1.92 -15.30
CA ASP A 50 14.52 -3.29 -15.26
C ASP A 50 14.11 -3.87 -13.87
N LYS A 51 14.13 -3.07 -12.79
CA LYS A 51 13.83 -3.32 -11.36
C LYS A 51 12.62 -2.46 -10.87
N GLU A 52 11.51 -2.54 -11.61
CA GLU A 52 10.38 -1.59 -11.72
C GLU A 52 10.08 -0.69 -10.51
N TRP A 53 9.85 -1.23 -9.31
CA TRP A 53 9.37 -0.43 -8.17
C TRP A 53 10.49 0.11 -7.28
N MET A 54 11.70 -0.42 -7.44
CA MET A 54 12.87 0.08 -6.74
C MET A 54 13.44 1.36 -7.35
N TRP A 55 13.03 1.71 -8.57
CA TRP A 55 13.53 2.87 -9.30
C TRP A 55 12.95 4.20 -8.87
N TRP A 56 11.74 4.19 -8.32
CA TRP A 56 11.06 5.42 -7.97
C TRP A 56 11.81 6.10 -6.84
N SER A 57 12.11 7.39 -7.03
CA SER A 57 12.76 8.20 -6.01
C SER A 57 11.98 8.20 -4.71
N CYS A 58 12.63 8.51 -3.59
CA CYS A 58 11.97 8.58 -2.29
C CYS A 58 10.70 9.45 -2.36
N ARG A 59 10.75 10.61 -3.03
CA ARG A 59 9.57 11.48 -3.23
C ARG A 59 8.44 10.76 -3.98
N ARG A 60 8.78 10.04 -5.05
CA ARG A 60 7.79 9.29 -5.83
C ARG A 60 7.22 8.11 -5.05
N GLN A 61 8.01 7.46 -4.19
CA GLN A 61 7.50 6.45 -3.26
C GLN A 61 6.48 7.06 -2.28
N VAL A 62 6.79 8.21 -1.67
CA VAL A 62 5.84 8.91 -0.77
C VAL A 62 4.56 9.28 -1.52
N SER A 63 4.69 9.81 -2.74
CA SER A 63 3.54 10.13 -3.61
C SER A 63 2.69 8.89 -3.92
N HIS A 64 3.31 7.75 -4.21
CA HIS A 64 2.60 6.50 -4.44
C HIS A 64 1.87 5.99 -3.18
N ILE A 65 2.52 6.00 -2.02
CA ILE A 65 1.89 5.59 -0.75
C ILE A 65 0.66 6.48 -0.47
N ALA A 66 0.79 7.80 -0.65
CA ALA A 66 -0.32 8.73 -0.47
C ALA A 66 -1.46 8.49 -1.47
N TRP A 67 -1.12 8.21 -2.74
CA TRP A 67 -2.08 7.86 -3.77
C TRP A 67 -2.85 6.57 -3.41
N ASP A 68 -2.14 5.52 -3.00
CA ASP A 68 -2.76 4.23 -2.67
C ASP A 68 -3.68 4.35 -1.44
N ALA A 69 -3.21 5.07 -0.42
CA ALA A 69 -3.99 5.36 0.78
C ALA A 69 -5.28 6.16 0.52
N LEU A 70 -5.34 6.95 -0.57
CA LEU A 70 -6.55 7.67 -0.98
C LEU A 70 -7.44 6.84 -1.91
N ILE A 71 -6.84 6.20 -2.91
CA ILE A 71 -7.56 5.50 -3.99
C ILE A 71 -8.20 4.21 -3.49
N PHE A 72 -7.49 3.45 -2.65
CA PHE A 72 -8.01 2.18 -2.15
C PHE A 72 -9.30 2.37 -1.34
N PRO A 73 -9.36 3.20 -0.27
CA PRO A 73 -10.59 3.37 0.49
C PRO A 73 -11.73 3.87 -0.39
N LYS A 74 -11.47 4.85 -1.26
CA LYS A 74 -12.48 5.40 -2.17
C LYS A 74 -13.06 4.33 -3.10
N ARG A 75 -12.22 3.49 -3.71
CA ARG A 75 -12.66 2.50 -4.71
C ARG A 75 -13.26 1.23 -4.08
N ARG A 76 -12.69 0.80 -2.96
CA ARG A 76 -13.02 -0.51 -2.38
C ARG A 76 -14.03 -0.43 -1.24
N ALA A 77 -14.04 0.66 -0.48
CA ALA A 77 -14.81 0.83 0.75
C ALA A 77 -15.53 2.19 0.86
N GLY A 78 -15.62 2.96 -0.23
CA GLY A 78 -16.22 4.30 -0.19
C GLY A 78 -17.67 4.32 0.28
N HIS A 79 -18.42 3.26 -0.03
CA HIS A 79 -19.80 3.08 0.43
C HIS A 79 -19.93 2.87 1.96
N LEU A 80 -18.86 2.42 2.63
CA LEU A 80 -18.79 2.30 4.09
C LEU A 80 -18.36 3.61 4.75
N LEU A 81 -17.44 4.35 4.11
CA LEU A 81 -16.91 5.61 4.65
C LEU A 81 -17.84 6.81 4.44
N TRP A 82 -18.57 6.82 3.33
CA TRP A 82 -19.45 7.91 2.91
C TRP A 82 -20.78 7.35 2.37
N PRO A 83 -21.60 6.71 3.21
CA PRO A 83 -22.82 6.02 2.79
C PRO A 83 -23.88 6.95 2.15
N ASP A 84 -23.83 8.22 2.50
CA ASP A 84 -24.67 9.32 2.03
C ASP A 84 -24.11 10.01 0.76
N GLY A 85 -23.00 9.51 0.21
CA GLY A 85 -22.43 9.95 -1.07
C GLY A 85 -21.58 11.22 -0.98
N ASN A 86 -21.39 11.77 0.22
CA ASN A 86 -20.54 12.95 0.49
C ASN A 86 -19.04 12.59 0.46
N VAL A 87 -18.56 12.09 -0.67
CA VAL A 87 -17.17 11.67 -0.89
C VAL A 87 -16.28 12.92 -1.00
N PRO A 88 -15.22 13.07 -0.17
CA PRO A 88 -14.25 14.15 -0.29
C PRO A 88 -13.50 14.14 -1.62
N GLU A 89 -13.05 15.30 -2.08
CA GLU A 89 -12.30 15.46 -3.33
C GLU A 89 -10.91 16.10 -3.09
N PRO A 90 -9.99 15.43 -2.36
CA PRO A 90 -8.65 15.97 -2.11
C PRO A 90 -7.73 15.93 -3.34
N ILE A 91 -8.13 15.17 -4.38
CA ILE A 91 -7.43 14.99 -5.65
C ILE A 91 -8.45 14.90 -6.79
N ASN A 92 -8.01 15.07 -8.03
CA ASN A 92 -8.86 14.83 -9.20
C ASN A 92 -9.05 13.31 -9.42
N TRP A 93 -10.18 12.76 -8.98
CA TRP A 93 -10.47 11.32 -9.09
C TRP A 93 -10.46 10.77 -10.51
N THR A 94 -10.73 11.60 -11.51
CA THR A 94 -10.78 11.18 -12.92
C THR A 94 -9.37 10.97 -13.47
N GLU A 95 -8.43 11.83 -13.10
CA GLU A 95 -7.04 11.75 -13.59
C GLU A 95 -6.19 10.71 -12.85
N HIS A 96 -6.62 10.30 -11.66
CA HIS A 96 -5.90 9.36 -10.79
C HIS A 96 -6.43 7.91 -10.87
N GLN A 97 -7.18 7.56 -11.93
CA GLN A 97 -7.62 6.19 -12.14
C GLN A 97 -6.44 5.28 -12.53
N MET A 98 -6.53 4.00 -12.20
CA MET A 98 -5.55 3.01 -12.68
C MET A 98 -5.74 2.73 -14.16
N GLY A 99 -4.67 2.77 -14.95
CA GLY A 99 -4.72 2.37 -16.35
C GLY A 99 -3.77 3.16 -17.25
N PRO A 100 -3.36 2.57 -18.38
CA PRO A 100 -2.29 3.09 -19.24
C PRO A 100 -2.58 4.45 -19.88
N ASN A 101 -3.82 4.91 -19.87
CA ASN A 101 -4.25 6.18 -20.47
C ASN A 101 -4.48 7.29 -19.43
N ASN A 102 -4.32 7.00 -18.14
CA ASN A 102 -4.55 7.97 -17.09
C ASN A 102 -3.28 8.79 -16.82
N LYS A 103 -3.47 10.09 -16.62
CA LYS A 103 -2.38 11.05 -16.42
C LYS A 103 -1.56 10.72 -15.16
N TRP A 104 -2.25 10.35 -14.08
CA TRP A 104 -1.68 10.15 -12.74
C TRP A 104 -1.95 8.73 -12.22
N ASP A 105 -1.52 7.72 -12.99
CA ASP A 105 -1.63 6.31 -12.60
C ASP A 105 -0.59 5.95 -11.52
N ARG A 106 -1.05 5.60 -10.31
CA ARG A 106 -0.24 5.18 -9.15
C ARG A 106 0.65 6.25 -8.52
N PHE A 107 0.43 7.53 -8.77
CA PHE A 107 1.09 8.62 -8.04
C PHE A 107 0.22 9.85 -8.06
N LEU A 108 0.44 10.76 -7.11
CA LEU A 108 -0.24 12.05 -7.07
C LEU A 108 0.25 12.98 -8.20
N ASP A 109 -0.64 13.88 -8.63
CA ASP A 109 -0.34 14.96 -9.57
C ASP A 109 0.88 15.77 -9.13
N SER A 110 2.00 15.66 -9.85
CA SER A 110 3.25 16.34 -9.49
C SER A 110 3.22 17.85 -9.77
N ASP A 111 2.27 18.34 -10.57
CA ASP A 111 2.08 19.79 -10.78
C ASP A 111 1.38 20.42 -9.56
N LEU A 112 0.66 19.62 -8.77
CA LEU A 112 -0.07 20.06 -7.57
C LEU A 112 0.58 19.62 -6.26
N PHE A 113 1.22 18.45 -6.25
CA PHE A 113 1.76 17.79 -5.06
C PHE A 113 3.20 17.33 -5.36
N TRP A 114 4.16 18.21 -5.11
CA TRP A 114 5.58 17.92 -5.26
C TRP A 114 6.33 18.03 -3.94
N GLU A 115 6.03 19.07 -3.17
CA GLU A 115 6.70 19.31 -1.90
C GLU A 115 6.35 18.23 -0.88
N ILE A 116 7.36 17.80 -0.10
CA ILE A 116 7.19 16.75 0.90
C ILE A 116 6.05 17.05 1.89
N PRO A 117 5.88 18.28 2.41
CA PRO A 117 4.73 18.62 3.24
C PRO A 117 3.38 18.33 2.57
N ASP A 118 3.21 18.66 1.29
CA ASP A 118 1.94 18.43 0.57
C ASP A 118 1.66 16.93 0.39
N LEU A 119 2.71 16.15 0.08
CA LEU A 119 2.61 14.70 -0.04
C LEU A 119 2.28 14.04 1.31
N LEU A 120 2.92 14.50 2.41
CA LEU A 120 2.65 14.01 3.75
C LEU A 120 1.23 14.37 4.22
N ASP A 121 0.71 15.53 3.86
CA ASP A 121 -0.67 15.91 4.17
C ASP A 121 -1.67 14.99 3.46
N LYS A 122 -1.40 14.62 2.20
CA LYS A 122 -2.22 13.65 1.47
C LYS A 122 -2.09 12.24 2.02
N LEU A 123 -0.89 11.82 2.42
CA LEU A 123 -0.66 10.56 3.10
C LEU A 123 -1.46 10.47 4.41
N LYS A 124 -1.34 11.49 5.27
CA LYS A 124 -2.08 11.58 6.54
C LYS A 124 -3.58 11.52 6.33
N LEU A 125 -4.09 12.21 5.30
CA LEU A 125 -5.50 12.16 4.95
C LEU A 125 -5.94 10.75 4.53
N GLY A 126 -5.23 10.11 3.59
CA GLY A 126 -5.56 8.75 3.15
C GLY A 126 -5.47 7.73 4.28
N VAL A 127 -4.42 7.80 5.10
CA VAL A 127 -4.26 6.96 6.30
C VAL A 127 -5.40 7.20 7.29
N SER A 128 -5.87 8.44 7.47
CA SER A 128 -7.03 8.70 8.34
C SER A 128 -8.29 7.97 7.87
N TRP A 129 -8.49 7.79 6.56
CA TRP A 129 -9.63 7.04 6.02
C TRP A 129 -9.49 5.55 6.23
N LEU A 130 -8.29 5.01 6.04
CA LEU A 130 -7.96 3.61 6.34
C LEU A 130 -8.15 3.30 7.83
N THR A 131 -7.67 4.17 8.71
CA THR A 131 -7.85 4.08 10.17
C THR A 131 -9.33 4.10 10.54
N ARG A 132 -10.10 5.08 10.04
CA ARG A 132 -11.55 5.12 10.26
C ARG A 132 -12.24 3.84 9.80
N LEU A 133 -11.87 3.31 8.64
CA LEU A 133 -12.46 2.09 8.10
C LEU A 133 -12.23 0.87 9.01
N VAL A 134 -11.03 0.69 9.56
CA VAL A 134 -10.75 -0.43 10.47
C VAL A 134 -11.34 -0.24 11.88
N GLU A 135 -11.49 1.01 12.33
CA GLU A 135 -12.03 1.31 13.67
C GLU A 135 -13.57 1.32 13.70
N GLU A 136 -14.21 1.82 12.65
CA GLU A 136 -15.67 1.99 12.61
C GLU A 136 -16.41 0.70 12.17
N GLN A 137 -15.76 -0.19 11.41
CA GLN A 137 -16.39 -1.42 10.90
C GLN A 137 -16.19 -2.63 11.83
N THR A 138 -17.14 -3.58 11.77
CA THR A 138 -16.97 -4.88 12.42
C THR A 138 -16.14 -5.80 11.54
N THR A 139 -15.35 -6.69 12.16
CA THR A 139 -14.61 -7.73 11.43
C THR A 139 -15.54 -8.60 10.58
N GLU A 140 -16.75 -8.89 11.05
CA GLU A 140 -17.76 -9.61 10.28
C GLU A 140 -18.15 -8.86 8.99
N SER A 141 -18.42 -7.55 9.08
CA SER A 141 -18.72 -6.71 7.91
C SER A 141 -17.56 -6.75 6.91
N LEU A 142 -16.32 -6.52 7.36
CA LEU A 142 -15.13 -6.55 6.50
C LEU A 142 -14.91 -7.92 5.83
N ARG A 143 -15.25 -9.03 6.52
CA ARG A 143 -15.12 -10.38 5.96
C ARG A 143 -16.24 -10.75 4.99
N SER A 144 -17.43 -10.17 5.14
CA SER A 144 -18.58 -10.38 4.26
C SER A 144 -18.44 -9.69 2.91
N GLU A 145 -17.65 -8.62 2.85
CA GLU A 145 -17.35 -7.85 1.66
C GLU A 145 -16.43 -8.61 0.70
N MET A 146 -16.99 -9.47 -0.15
CA MET A 146 -16.22 -10.28 -1.12
C MET A 146 -16.11 -9.62 -2.50
N ARG A 147 -15.00 -9.87 -3.19
CA ARG A 147 -14.85 -9.62 -4.63
C ARG A 147 -14.09 -10.77 -5.30
N THR A 148 -14.45 -11.03 -6.55
CA THR A 148 -13.73 -11.93 -7.44
C THR A 148 -13.24 -11.13 -8.63
N VAL A 149 -11.96 -11.27 -8.95
CA VAL A 149 -11.32 -10.59 -10.08
C VAL A 149 -10.50 -11.59 -10.86
N ARG A 150 -10.22 -11.27 -12.13
CA ARG A 150 -9.23 -12.01 -12.88
C ARG A 150 -7.85 -11.83 -12.25
N GLY A 151 -7.22 -12.94 -11.90
CA GLY A 151 -5.92 -12.97 -11.25
C GLY A 151 -4.78 -12.53 -12.17
N THR A 152 -3.67 -12.19 -11.54
CA THR A 152 -2.38 -11.97 -12.19
C THR A 152 -1.30 -12.76 -11.47
N GLU A 153 -0.14 -12.93 -12.11
CA GLU A 153 1.04 -13.53 -11.48
C GLU A 153 1.45 -12.75 -10.21
N PHE A 154 1.33 -11.41 -10.22
CA PHE A 154 1.45 -10.59 -9.02
C PHE A 154 0.52 -11.07 -7.90
N TRP A 155 -0.79 -11.15 -8.18
CA TRP A 155 -1.78 -11.57 -7.18
C TRP A 155 -1.48 -12.95 -6.62
N LYS A 156 -1.21 -13.93 -7.49
CA LYS A 156 -0.86 -15.30 -7.10
C LYS A 156 0.34 -15.33 -6.15
N TYR A 157 1.29 -14.42 -6.32
CA TYR A 157 2.47 -14.30 -5.48
C TYR A 157 2.20 -13.59 -4.16
N VAL A 158 1.52 -12.44 -4.17
CA VAL A 158 1.37 -11.63 -2.95
C VAL A 158 0.35 -12.20 -1.97
N ILE A 159 -0.67 -12.93 -2.45
CA ILE A 159 -1.66 -13.52 -1.53
C ILE A 159 -1.06 -14.63 -0.65
N THR A 160 0.09 -15.20 -1.02
CA THR A 160 0.77 -16.21 -0.20
C THR A 160 1.29 -15.63 1.12
N THR A 161 1.29 -14.30 1.28
CA THR A 161 1.69 -13.66 2.54
C THR A 161 0.54 -13.45 3.50
N LEU A 162 -0.69 -13.78 3.11
CA LEU A 162 -1.86 -13.68 3.98
C LEU A 162 -2.27 -15.07 4.47
N PRO A 163 -2.53 -15.25 5.77
CA PRO A 163 -3.10 -16.50 6.28
C PRO A 163 -4.56 -16.70 5.86
N ARG A 164 -5.30 -15.62 5.54
CA ARG A 164 -6.72 -15.68 5.13
C ARG A 164 -7.12 -14.44 4.32
N GLY A 165 -8.35 -14.45 3.81
CA GLY A 165 -8.99 -13.28 3.20
C GLY A 165 -8.66 -13.03 1.73
N ALA A 166 -7.77 -13.82 1.14
CA ALA A 166 -7.54 -13.87 -0.30
C ALA A 166 -7.09 -15.28 -0.72
N SER A 167 -7.66 -15.81 -1.79
CA SER A 167 -7.29 -17.12 -2.35
C SER A 167 -7.57 -17.16 -3.86
N ALA A 168 -6.98 -18.15 -4.56
CA ALA A 168 -7.49 -18.52 -5.87
C ALA A 168 -8.97 -18.92 -5.77
N ASP A 169 -9.73 -18.64 -6.82
CA ASP A 169 -11.12 -19.05 -6.88
C ASP A 169 -11.19 -20.59 -7.01
N PRO A 170 -12.03 -21.28 -6.22
CA PRO A 170 -12.12 -22.73 -6.27
C PRO A 170 -12.71 -23.28 -7.58
N GLU A 171 -13.46 -22.46 -8.33
CA GLU A 171 -14.10 -22.86 -9.59
C GLU A 171 -13.27 -22.46 -10.82
N ASP A 172 -12.42 -21.44 -10.71
CA ASP A 172 -11.58 -20.89 -11.79
C ASP A 172 -10.21 -20.44 -11.26
N ASP A 173 -9.16 -21.24 -11.50
CA ASP A 173 -7.80 -20.93 -11.04
C ASP A 173 -7.16 -19.70 -11.71
N SER A 174 -7.81 -19.14 -12.75
CA SER A 174 -7.44 -17.86 -13.36
C SER A 174 -8.03 -16.64 -12.62
N SER A 175 -8.88 -16.88 -11.62
CA SER A 175 -9.54 -15.86 -10.81
C SER A 175 -9.06 -15.88 -9.36
N ILE A 176 -9.11 -14.71 -8.71
CA ILE A 176 -8.76 -14.52 -7.31
C ILE A 176 -9.98 -13.96 -6.59
N THR A 177 -10.31 -14.57 -5.47
CA THR A 177 -11.41 -14.17 -4.60
C THR A 177 -10.85 -13.67 -3.27
N TYR A 178 -11.29 -12.50 -2.83
CA TYR A 178 -10.75 -11.82 -1.65
C TYR A 178 -11.79 -10.96 -0.94
N ASN A 179 -11.66 -10.81 0.36
CA ASN A 179 -12.52 -9.98 1.19
C ASN A 179 -11.88 -8.62 1.53
N LEU A 180 -12.64 -7.72 2.17
CA LEU A 180 -12.14 -6.41 2.56
C LEU A 180 -11.10 -6.50 3.69
N GLU A 181 -11.22 -7.46 4.62
CA GLU A 181 -10.19 -7.72 5.64
C GLU A 181 -8.82 -8.01 5.00
N GLY A 182 -8.76 -8.96 4.07
CA GLY A 182 -7.54 -9.31 3.34
C GLY A 182 -7.03 -8.13 2.51
N SER A 183 -7.93 -7.39 1.86
CA SER A 183 -7.56 -6.19 1.10
C SER A 183 -6.87 -5.13 1.96
N LEU A 184 -7.36 -4.90 3.18
CA LEU A 184 -6.79 -3.92 4.11
C LEU A 184 -5.38 -4.32 4.55
N TRP A 185 -5.17 -5.60 4.86
CA TRP A 185 -3.84 -6.14 5.15
C TRP A 185 -2.90 -6.05 3.95
N MET A 186 -3.37 -6.35 2.75
CA MET A 186 -2.59 -6.21 1.51
C MET A 186 -2.12 -4.77 1.29
N VAL A 187 -3.02 -3.79 1.45
CA VAL A 187 -2.70 -2.36 1.31
C VAL A 187 -1.67 -1.92 2.34
N PHE A 188 -1.79 -2.38 3.59
CA PHE A 188 -0.76 -2.13 4.61
C PHE A 188 0.62 -2.70 4.21
N TYR A 189 0.65 -3.93 3.69
CA TYR A 189 1.90 -4.56 3.24
C TYR A 189 2.49 -3.91 1.98
N GLU A 190 1.64 -3.46 1.07
CA GLU A 190 2.04 -2.69 -0.11
C GLU A 190 2.74 -1.40 0.31
N MET A 191 2.07 -0.56 1.11
CA MET A 191 2.65 0.69 1.62
C MET A 191 3.95 0.45 2.40
N LEU A 192 4.00 -0.56 3.27
CA LEU A 192 5.20 -0.95 4.01
C LEU A 192 6.37 -1.31 3.07
N SER A 193 6.09 -1.95 1.94
CA SER A 193 7.11 -2.28 0.94
C SER A 193 7.70 -1.05 0.24
N HIS A 194 6.93 0.02 0.10
CA HIS A 194 7.41 1.30 -0.41
C HIS A 194 8.27 2.04 0.62
N VAL A 195 7.95 1.94 1.93
CA VAL A 195 8.85 2.41 3.00
C VAL A 195 10.19 1.67 2.93
N ARG A 196 10.17 0.35 2.73
CA ARG A 196 11.40 -0.42 2.54
C ARG A 196 12.18 0.03 1.30
N SER A 197 11.50 0.37 0.21
CA SER A 197 12.16 0.89 -1.00
C SER A 197 12.87 2.22 -0.74
N ILE A 198 12.28 3.13 0.05
CA ILE A 198 12.95 4.36 0.53
C ILE A 198 14.24 4.01 1.29
N GLN A 199 14.20 3.06 2.21
CA GLN A 199 15.41 2.63 2.94
C GLN A 199 16.51 2.10 2.00
N ARG A 200 16.14 1.37 0.94
CA ARG A 200 17.10 0.81 -0.02
C ARG A 200 17.78 1.91 -0.83
N LEU A 201 17.02 2.94 -1.24
CA LEU A 201 17.57 4.12 -1.92
C LEU A 201 18.50 4.91 -0.99
N LYS A 202 18.14 5.07 0.29
CA LYS A 202 19.01 5.66 1.29
C LYS A 202 20.33 4.89 1.43
N ILE A 203 20.25 3.57 1.60
CA ILE A 203 21.43 2.69 1.70
C ILE A 203 22.32 2.83 0.46
N HIS A 204 21.72 2.87 -0.73
CA HIS A 204 22.49 3.06 -1.98
C HIS A 204 23.24 4.40 -2.01
N GLN A 205 22.66 5.45 -1.42
CA GLN A 205 23.29 6.76 -1.27
C GLN A 205 24.27 6.84 -0.08
N GLY A 206 24.52 5.73 0.63
CA GLY A 206 25.39 5.69 1.81
C GLY A 206 24.74 6.24 3.09
N LEU A 207 23.42 6.37 3.11
CA LEU A 207 22.65 6.83 4.26
C LEU A 207 22.13 5.66 5.11
N THR A 208 22.00 5.88 6.42
CA THR A 208 21.43 4.90 7.34
C THR A 208 19.90 4.99 7.35
N PRO A 209 19.18 3.86 7.29
CA PRO A 209 17.74 3.82 7.57
C PRO A 209 17.40 4.39 8.96
N SER A 210 16.28 5.08 9.06
CA SER A 210 15.83 5.72 10.31
C SER A 210 15.02 4.79 11.21
N VAL A 211 14.35 3.79 10.63
CA VAL A 211 13.49 2.84 11.35
C VAL A 211 13.90 1.39 11.12
N ASN A 212 13.67 0.54 12.11
CA ASN A 212 13.82 -0.91 11.95
C ASN A 212 12.47 -1.51 11.52
N LEU A 213 12.31 -1.81 10.23
CA LEU A 213 11.04 -2.32 9.71
C LEU A 213 10.81 -3.79 10.09
N PRO A 214 9.57 -4.18 10.45
CA PRO A 214 9.24 -5.57 10.69
C PRO A 214 9.26 -6.37 9.37
N ARG A 215 9.75 -7.61 9.42
CA ARG A 215 9.79 -8.51 8.26
C ARG A 215 8.51 -9.35 8.17
N VAL A 216 7.43 -8.70 7.73
CA VAL A 216 6.05 -9.24 7.71
C VAL A 216 5.40 -9.04 6.33
N GLY A 217 4.35 -9.80 6.02
CA GLY A 217 3.61 -9.66 4.77
C GLY A 217 4.52 -9.71 3.54
N TYR A 218 4.39 -8.71 2.66
CA TYR A 218 5.21 -8.60 1.45
C TYR A 218 6.70 -8.52 1.74
N LEU A 219 7.13 -7.96 2.88
CA LEU A 219 8.55 -7.89 3.24
C LEU A 219 9.19 -9.26 3.54
N ARG A 220 8.41 -10.35 3.61
CA ARG A 220 8.98 -11.71 3.61
C ARG A 220 9.39 -12.19 2.23
N LEU A 221 8.82 -11.61 1.19
CA LEU A 221 9.09 -11.98 -0.19
C LEU A 221 10.45 -11.39 -0.63
N PRO A 222 11.37 -12.19 -1.21
CA PRO A 222 12.73 -11.77 -1.54
C PRO A 222 12.81 -10.47 -2.37
N HIS A 223 11.89 -10.30 -3.33
CA HIS A 223 11.81 -9.15 -4.24
C HIS A 223 11.54 -7.82 -3.51
N TYR A 224 10.74 -7.85 -2.44
CA TYR A 224 10.33 -6.65 -1.70
C TYR A 224 11.32 -6.29 -0.59
N TRP A 225 11.98 -7.27 0.04
CA TRP A 225 13.05 -6.98 1.00
C TRP A 225 14.31 -6.44 0.32
N GLY A 226 14.57 -6.93 -0.89
CA GLY A 226 15.76 -6.64 -1.69
C GLY A 226 16.85 -7.70 -1.62
N GLU A 227 16.46 -8.96 -1.45
CA GLU A 227 17.37 -10.12 -1.48
C GLU A 227 17.68 -10.56 -2.92
N THR A 228 16.90 -10.09 -3.90
CA THR A 228 17.12 -10.34 -5.31
C THR A 228 17.22 -9.00 -6.08
N ASN A 229 17.83 -9.07 -7.26
CA ASN A 229 17.84 -7.98 -8.25
C ASN A 229 16.73 -8.16 -9.31
N GLU A 230 15.90 -9.20 -9.18
CA GLU A 230 14.80 -9.49 -10.09
C GLU A 230 13.56 -8.67 -9.70
N ASN A 231 12.66 -8.47 -10.65
CA ASN A 231 11.33 -7.95 -10.32
C ASN A 231 10.48 -9.02 -9.67
N GLY A 232 9.59 -8.60 -8.78
CA GLY A 232 8.45 -9.41 -8.42
C GLY A 232 7.61 -9.76 -9.67
N PRO A 233 6.81 -10.83 -9.62
CA PRO A 233 5.91 -11.18 -10.71
C PRO A 233 5.02 -10.00 -11.11
N GLY A 234 4.93 -9.76 -12.42
CA GLY A 234 4.20 -8.61 -12.97
C GLY A 234 2.69 -8.82 -13.09
N MET A 235 2.02 -7.90 -13.79
CA MET A 235 0.57 -7.89 -13.98
C MET A 235 0.06 -8.82 -15.10
N LYS A 236 0.87 -9.80 -15.53
CA LYS A 236 0.45 -10.80 -16.51
C LYS A 236 -0.74 -11.59 -15.95
N ARG A 237 -1.80 -11.73 -16.73
CA ARG A 237 -3.00 -12.49 -16.33
C ARG A 237 -2.68 -13.98 -16.20
N LEU A 238 -3.34 -14.62 -15.22
CA LEU A 238 -3.45 -16.07 -15.13
C LEU A 238 -4.26 -16.63 -16.31
#